data_AF-U7QG35-F1
#
_entry.id   AF-U7QG35-F1
#
_cell.length_a   1.000
_cell.length_b   1.000
_cell.length_c   1.000
_cell.angle_alpha   90.00
_cell.angle_beta   90.00
_cell.angle_gamma   90.00
#
_symmetry.space_group_name_H-M   'P 1'
#
loop_
_entity.id
_entity.type
_entity.pdbx_description
1 polymer ?
#
loop_
_entity_poly.entity_id
_entity_poly.type
_entity_poly.pdbx_seq_one_letter_code
_entity_poly.pdbx_strand_id
1 'polypeptide(L)'
;MRQLSLLLLVILPGLTVTSVSLYYLFPEWIALEVSHQNFQRVAENPASTLTEVYIAQAAENRHRINCFAEGVGVLFGLSILAMGVHGICLIPKEKKNPHL
;
A
#
# COMPACT_ATOMS: atom_id res chain seq x y z
N MET A 1 25.71 -2.12 16.73
CA MET A 1 25.01 -3.31 16.18
C MET A 1 23.49 -3.16 16.17
N ARG A 2 22.82 -2.98 17.32
CA ARG A 2 21.34 -2.98 17.42
C ARG A 2 20.63 -1.97 16.49
N GLN A 3 21.13 -0.73 16.40
CA GLN A 3 20.63 0.28 15.46
C GLN A 3 20.75 -0.16 13.99
N LEU A 4 21.91 -0.71 13.64
CA LEU A 4 22.22 -1.18 12.29
C LEU A 4 21.31 -2.34 11.90
N SER A 5 21.05 -3.27 12.83
CA SER A 5 20.11 -4.37 12.63
C SER A 5 18.68 -3.89 12.40
N LEU A 6 18.18 -2.91 13.19
CA LEU A 6 16.85 -2.34 12.98
C LEU A 6 16.73 -1.60 11.65
N LEU A 7 17.78 -0.87 11.25
CA LEU A 7 17.82 -0.19 9.96
C LEU A 7 17.74 -1.20 8.80
N LEU A 8 18.59 -2.22 8.81
CA LEU A 8 18.70 -3.16 7.70
C LEU A 8 17.57 -4.20 7.63
N LEU A 9 17.10 -4.70 8.77
CA LEU A 9 16.16 -5.82 8.82
C LEU A 9 14.69 -5.41 9.03
N VAL A 10 14.43 -4.16 9.40
CA VAL A 10 13.07 -3.70 9.70
C VAL A 10 12.72 -2.46 8.88
N ILE A 11 13.50 -1.39 9.03
CA ILE A 11 13.20 -0.09 8.40
C ILE A 11 13.33 -0.19 6.87
N LEU A 12 14.44 -0.73 6.34
CA LEU A 12 14.63 -0.87 4.89
C LEU A 12 13.57 -1.76 4.24
N PRO A 13 13.26 -2.96 4.76
CA PRO A 13 12.17 -3.78 4.24
C PRO A 13 10.81 -3.10 4.32
N GLY A 14 10.46 -2.48 5.45
CA GLY A 14 9.20 -1.75 5.62
C GLY A 14 9.06 -0.61 4.60
N LEU A 15 10.11 0.19 4.44
CA LEU A 15 10.14 1.26 3.44
C LEU A 15 10.00 0.71 2.02
N THR A 16 10.72 -0.37 1.69
CA THR A 16 10.66 -1.01 0.37
C THR A 16 9.26 -1.48 0.05
N VAL A 17 8.61 -2.21 0.96
CA VAL A 17 7.25 -2.72 0.78
C VAL A 17 6.27 -1.56 0.60
N THR A 18 6.36 -0.53 1.43
CA THR A 18 5.52 0.68 1.30
C THR A 18 5.72 1.37 -0.04
N SER A 19 6.96 1.58 -0.46
CA SER A 19 7.27 2.27 -1.72
C SER A 19 6.82 1.49 -2.95
N VAL A 20 7.05 0.18 -2.98
CA VAL A 20 6.59 -0.70 -4.07
C VAL A 20 5.06 -0.72 -4.13
N SER A 21 4.40 -0.84 -2.98
CA SER A 21 2.94 -0.88 -2.95
C SER A 21 2.32 0.46 -3.37
N LEU A 22 2.89 1.59 -2.93
CA LEU A 22 2.48 2.92 -3.38
C LEU A 22 2.66 3.10 -4.89
N TYR A 23 3.77 2.58 -5.43
CA TYR A 23 4.07 2.67 -6.87
C TYR A 23 2.99 2.00 -7.73
N TYR A 24 2.46 0.85 -7.29
CA TYR A 24 1.37 0.16 -7.99
C TYR A 24 -0.03 0.66 -7.64
N LEU A 25 -0.22 1.17 -6.42
CA LEU A 25 -1.51 1.66 -5.94
C LEU A 25 -2.04 2.82 -6.80
N PHE A 26 -1.20 3.80 -7.13
CA PHE A 26 -1.65 5.00 -7.86
C PHE A 26 -2.14 4.68 -9.29
N PRO A 27 -1.40 3.94 -10.13
CA PRO A 27 -1.89 3.52 -11.45
C PRO A 27 -3.17 2.70 -11.38
N GLU A 28 -3.25 1.74 -10.44
CA GLU A 28 -4.45 0.91 -10.26
C GLU A 28 -5.65 1.77 -9.84
N TRP A 29 -5.44 2.79 -9.00
CA TRP A 29 -6.52 3.71 -8.59
C TRP A 29 -7.07 4.51 -9.77
N ILE A 30 -6.20 4.98 -10.65
CA ILE A 30 -6.62 5.70 -11.87
C ILE A 30 -7.38 4.75 -12.80
N ALA A 31 -6.88 3.52 -13.00
CA ALA A 31 -7.55 2.52 -13.83
C ALA A 31 -8.91 2.11 -13.24
N LEU A 32 -9.01 2.01 -11.92
CA LEU A 32 -10.26 1.76 -11.22
C LEU A 32 -11.28 2.86 -11.52
N GLU A 33 -10.91 4.13 -11.38
CA GLU A 33 -11.81 5.26 -11.65
C GLU A 33 -12.38 5.20 -13.08
N VAL A 34 -11.51 4.98 -14.07
CA VAL A 34 -11.93 4.85 -15.47
C VAL A 34 -12.85 3.65 -15.68
N SER A 35 -12.52 2.51 -15.07
CA SER A 35 -13.35 1.31 -15.17
C SER A 35 -14.70 1.46 -14.47
N HIS A 36 -14.75 2.19 -13.35
CA HIS A 36 -15.96 2.49 -12.61
C HIS A 36 -16.90 3.40 -13.41
N GLN A 37 -16.36 4.47 -14.03
CA GLN A 37 -17.12 5.34 -14.92
C GLN A 37 -17.69 4.58 -16.12
N ASN A 38 -16.92 3.65 -16.71
CA ASN A 38 -17.43 2.81 -17.79
C ASN A 38 -18.53 1.86 -17.31
N PHE A 39 -18.39 1.26 -16.12
CA PHE A 39 -19.46 0.44 -15.52
C PHE A 39 -20.75 1.24 -15.33
N GLN A 40 -20.67 2.44 -14.74
CA GLN A 40 -21.83 3.32 -14.58
C GLN A 40 -22.50 3.63 -15.92
N ARG A 41 -21.72 4.02 -16.93
CA ARG A 41 -22.23 4.32 -18.28
C ARG A 41 -22.95 3.14 -18.92
N VAL A 42 -22.45 1.91 -18.75
CA VAL A 42 -23.08 0.69 -19.28
C VAL A 42 -24.31 0.29 -18.46
N ALA A 43 -24.27 0.44 -17.14
CA ALA A 43 -25.37 0.09 -16.24
C ALA A 43 -26.57 1.03 -16.38
N GLU A 44 -26.33 2.32 -16.64
CA GLU A 44 -27.37 3.33 -16.80
C GLU A 44 -27.96 3.37 -18.23
N ASN A 45 -27.31 2.70 -19.19
CA ASN A 45 -27.79 2.67 -20.56
C ASN A 45 -28.92 1.64 -20.71
N PRO A 46 -30.16 2.06 -21.01
CA PRO A 46 -31.28 1.13 -21.18
C PRO A 46 -31.13 0.20 -22.39
N ALA A 47 -30.22 0.50 -23.32
CA ALA A 47 -29.91 -0.36 -24.46
C ALA A 47 -28.83 -1.42 -24.16
N SER A 48 -28.18 -1.36 -22.99
CA SER A 48 -27.11 -2.29 -22.65
C SER A 48 -27.65 -3.66 -22.23
N THR A 49 -26.96 -4.70 -22.68
CA THR A 49 -27.32 -6.08 -22.31
C THR A 49 -26.79 -6.43 -20.92
N LEU A 50 -27.45 -7.38 -20.24
CA LEU A 50 -26.96 -7.87 -18.94
C LEU A 50 -25.51 -8.39 -19.02
N THR A 51 -25.14 -9.03 -20.12
CA THR A 51 -23.77 -9.52 -20.35
C THR A 51 -22.75 -8.38 -20.37
N GLU A 52 -23.06 -7.26 -21.05
CA GLU A 52 -22.18 -6.08 -21.08
C GLU A 52 -22.00 -5.47 -19.69
N VAL A 53 -23.08 -5.39 -18.91
CA VAL A 53 -23.04 -4.90 -17.52
C VAL A 53 -22.15 -5.79 -16.66
N TYR A 54 -22.28 -7.13 -16.76
CA TYR A 54 -21.43 -8.06 -16.02
C TYR A 54 -19.95 -7.99 -16.43
N ILE A 55 -19.65 -7.82 -17.72
CA ILE A 55 -18.28 -7.66 -18.19
C ILE A 55 -17.66 -6.38 -17.61
N ALA A 56 -18.40 -5.26 -17.66
CA ALA A 56 -17.94 -3.99 -17.11
C ALA A 56 -17.73 -4.06 -15.59
N GLN A 57 -18.65 -4.73 -14.88
CA GLN A 57 -18.53 -4.96 -13.43
C GLN A 57 -17.30 -5.80 -13.09
N ALA A 58 -17.05 -6.88 -13.84
CA ALA A 58 -15.89 -7.74 -13.62
C ALA A 58 -14.57 -6.99 -13.84
N ALA A 59 -14.52 -6.12 -14.86
CA ALA A 59 -13.37 -5.27 -15.14
C ALA A 59 -13.08 -4.29 -13.99
N GLU A 60 -14.11 -3.60 -13.48
CA GLU A 60 -13.98 -2.70 -12.33
C GLU A 60 -13.50 -3.46 -11.08
N ASN A 61 -14.12 -4.60 -10.80
CA ASN A 61 -13.86 -5.34 -9.57
C ASN A 61 -12.41 -5.86 -9.50
N ARG A 62 -11.79 -6.15 -10.64
CA ARG A 62 -10.35 -6.47 -10.73
C ARG A 62 -9.49 -5.34 -10.16
N HIS A 63 -9.73 -4.10 -10.61
CA HIS A 63 -8.97 -2.94 -10.14
C HIS A 63 -9.26 -2.63 -8.67
N ARG A 64 -10.50 -2.84 -8.19
CA ARG A 64 -10.82 -2.72 -6.76
C ARG A 64 -10.00 -3.66 -5.89
N ILE A 65 -9.88 -4.93 -6.31
CA ILE A 65 -9.11 -5.93 -5.58
C ILE A 65 -7.63 -5.59 -5.60
N ASN A 66 -7.10 -5.15 -6.74
CA ASN A 66 -5.70 -4.73 -6.85
C ASN A 66 -5.42 -3.52 -5.95
N CYS A 67 -6.22 -2.45 -6.03
CA CYS A 67 -6.09 -1.29 -5.14
C CYS A 67 -6.18 -1.68 -3.67
N PHE A 68 -7.07 -2.61 -3.32
CA PHE A 68 -7.18 -3.11 -1.95
C PHE A 68 -5.90 -3.84 -1.51
N ALA A 69 -5.37 -4.74 -2.33
CA ALA A 69 -4.14 -5.48 -2.03
C ALA A 69 -2.94 -4.53 -1.87
N GLU A 70 -2.77 -3.58 -2.78
CA GLU A 70 -1.71 -2.58 -2.70
C GLU A 70 -1.90 -1.65 -1.49
N GLY A 71 -3.14 -1.24 -1.20
CA GLY A 71 -3.46 -0.45 -0.01
C GLY A 71 -3.10 -1.17 1.30
N VAL A 72 -3.39 -2.47 1.39
CA VAL A 72 -2.94 -3.31 2.50
C VAL A 72 -1.42 -3.39 2.56
N GLY A 73 -0.75 -3.54 1.41
CA GLY A 73 0.71 -3.54 1.31
C GLY A 73 1.34 -2.25 1.85
N VAL A 74 0.78 -1.09 1.49
CA VAL A 74 1.21 0.23 2.01
C VAL A 74 1.09 0.28 3.53
N LEU A 75 -0.09 -0.05 4.07
CA LEU A 75 -0.34 -0.01 5.51
C LEU A 75 0.57 -0.97 6.27
N PHE A 76 0.75 -2.19 5.76
CA PHE A 76 1.61 -3.20 6.36
C PHE A 76 3.08 -2.76 6.38
N GLY A 77 3.59 -2.25 5.26
CA GLY A 77 4.95 -1.70 5.19
C GLY A 77 5.14 -0.52 6.15
N LEU A 78 4.15 0.36 6.28
CA LEU A 78 4.19 1.51 7.20
C LEU A 78 4.18 1.05 8.66
N SER A 79 3.41 0.02 9.01
CA SER A 79 3.43 -0.59 10.34
C SER A 79 4.82 -1.14 10.68
N ILE A 80 5.46 -1.87 9.76
CA ILE A 80 6.82 -2.40 9.96
C ILE A 80 7.83 -1.26 10.13
N LEU A 81 7.76 -0.26 9.25
CA LEU A 81 8.61 0.92 9.30
C LEU A 81 8.48 1.64 10.65
N ALA A 82 7.25 1.88 11.10
CA ALA A 82 6.95 2.52 12.38
C ALA A 82 7.51 1.74 13.57
N MET A 83 7.38 0.41 13.58
CA MET A 83 7.98 -0.45 14.62
C MET A 83 9.52 -0.34 14.63
N GLY A 84 10.16 -0.31 13.46
CA GLY A 84 11.61 -0.16 13.34
C GLY A 84 12.10 1.18 13.89
N VAL A 85 11.44 2.28 13.50
CA VAL A 85 11.74 3.63 13.98
C VAL A 85 11.52 3.73 15.49
N HIS A 86 10.39 3.22 15.98
CA HIS A 86 10.09 3.19 17.41
C HIS A 86 11.17 2.41 18.18
N GLY A 87 11.60 1.27 17.66
CA GLY A 87 12.67 0.46 18.25
C GLY A 87 14.01 1.19 18.35
N ILE A 88 14.33 2.08 17.40
CA ILE A 88 15.53 2.93 17.46
C ILE A 88 15.38 3.99 18.56
N CYS A 89 14.21 4.61 18.68
CA CYS A 89 13.94 5.64 19.69
C CYS A 89 14.06 5.11 21.13
N LEU A 90 13.78 3.81 21.35
CA LEU A 90 13.89 3.17 22.66
C LEU A 90 15.31 2.70 23.03
N ILE A 91 16.31 2.90 22.17
CA ILE A 91 17.70 2.53 22.47
C ILE A 91 18.26 3.53 23.51
N PRO A 92 18.67 3.09 24.70
CA PRO A 92 19.27 3.97 25.69
C PRO A 92 20.52 4.61 25.10
N LYS A 93 20.64 5.94 25.16
CA LYS A 93 21.89 6.62 24.84
C LYS A 93 22.90 6.27 25.92
N GLU A 94 24.02 5.69 25.51
CA GLU A 94 25.13 5.37 26.41
C GLU A 94 25.54 6.64 27.17
N LYS A 95 25.45 6.63 28.50
CA LYS A 95 25.96 7.71 29.34
C LYS A 95 27.49 7.63 29.26
N LYS A 96 28.11 8.54 28.51
CA LYS A 96 29.56 8.76 28.59
C LYS A 96 29.87 9.18 30.03
N ASN A 97 30.54 8.31 30.80
CA ASN A 97 30.96 8.64 32.17
C ASN A 97 31.90 9.86 32.12
N PRO A 98 31.59 10.97 32.82
CA PRO A 98 32.45 12.17 32.82
C PRO A 98 33.63 12.08 33.82
N HIS A 99 33.96 10.89 34.34
CA HIS A 99 34.94 10.71 35.41
C HIS A 99 36.12 9.79 35.06
N LEU A 100 36.41 9.61 33.77
CA LEU A 100 37.66 9.01 33.26
C LEU A 100 38.23 9.89 32.15
#